data_AF-A0A7C3MME0-F1
#
_entry.id   AF-A0A7C3MME0-F1
#
_cell.length_a   1.000
_cell.length_b   1.000
_cell.length_c   1.000
_cell.angle_alpha   90.00
_cell.angle_beta   90.00
_cell.angle_gamma   90.00
#
_symmetry.space_group_name_H-M   'P 1'
#
loop_
_entity.id
_entity.type
_entity.pdbx_description
1 polymer ?
#
loop_
_entity_poly.entity_id
_entity_poly.type
_entity_poly.pdbx_seq_one_letter_code
_entity_poly.pdbx_strand_id
1 'polypeptide(L)'
;METIRKLGTARRAAAMAAAVGLAAGPLSASPAMGQGGSDTATPIQHVVVIFQENVSFDHYFGTYPNAANSDGVPFQAKSDTPSVNGLSPALLNNNQNMYNGAVANPFRLSHSQSATCDEDHNYGAEQLAFDLGLMDNFPATTGSGCGGGYDYGHGAGIVMGYYDGNTVTALWNYAQYFALNDNFFGSTFGPSTPGALNLVAGNTYPATPSGSTPKVVDIGGDGAGTLVGDLDPTGDICSGGVTITMGGRNIGDLLNAKGISWGSFMGGFDLNVTNPNGTTGCNRSHNASTGGTITDYIPHHAWFQYFPSTANPTHARPNVPPSEYGTSADTSANHEYDILDFFAALKAGNLPAVSFLKAPAFEDGHAGYSDPLDEQSFLVTVLNALQKSPFWNSTAVFITWDDSDGWYDHQMGPIINSSSVYNSV
;
A
#
# COMPACT_ATOMS: atom_id res chain seq x y z
N MET A 1 -13.08 13.40 74.36
CA MET A 1 -12.84 12.92 72.98
C MET A 1 -11.81 13.85 72.38
N GLU A 2 -10.71 13.27 71.91
CA GLU A 2 -9.35 13.83 71.96
C GLU A 2 -9.11 15.20 71.34
N THR A 3 -8.18 15.90 72.00
CA THR A 3 -7.73 17.26 71.76
C THR A 3 -6.19 17.21 71.67
N ILE A 4 -5.64 17.68 70.54
CA ILE A 4 -4.37 18.45 70.39
C ILE A 4 -3.02 17.80 70.78
N ARG A 5 -2.05 17.84 69.84
CA ARG A 5 -0.71 18.50 69.97
C ARG A 5 0.02 18.51 68.62
N LYS A 6 0.26 19.71 68.03
CA LYS A 6 1.54 20.49 67.98
C LYS A 6 2.55 19.90 66.96
N LEU A 7 3.31 20.65 66.14
CA LEU A 7 3.46 22.06 65.76
C LEU A 7 4.53 22.11 64.64
N GLY A 8 4.53 23.15 63.80
CA GLY A 8 5.70 23.60 63.00
C GLY A 8 5.41 23.76 61.50
N THR A 9 5.80 24.81 60.79
CA THR A 9 6.59 26.00 61.10
C THR A 9 6.33 27.06 60.02
N ALA A 10 6.28 28.32 60.48
CA ALA A 10 6.34 29.62 59.81
C ALA A 10 6.56 29.75 58.28
N ARG A 11 5.75 30.60 57.65
CA ARG A 11 6.22 31.53 56.60
C ARG A 11 5.73 32.95 56.86
N ARG A 12 6.68 33.88 56.72
CA ARG A 12 6.57 35.32 56.93
C ARG A 12 6.03 36.03 55.68
N ALA A 13 5.18 37.03 55.97
CA ALA A 13 5.11 38.40 55.44
C ALA A 13 4.97 38.70 53.93
N ALA A 14 4.04 39.63 53.70
CA ALA A 14 3.55 40.23 52.48
C ALA A 14 4.53 41.17 51.76
N ALA A 15 4.28 41.40 50.46
CA ALA A 15 4.44 42.72 49.83
C ALA A 15 3.51 42.86 48.60
N MET A 16 3.11 44.11 48.38
CA MET A 16 1.99 44.62 47.57
C MET A 16 2.39 44.94 46.11
N ALA A 17 1.42 44.74 45.21
CA ALA A 17 1.05 45.53 44.03
C ALA A 17 2.07 45.92 42.92
N ALA A 18 1.78 45.49 41.69
CA ALA A 18 1.62 46.36 40.52
C ALA A 18 0.89 45.60 39.39
N ALA A 19 -0.36 45.97 39.12
CA ALA A 19 -1.12 45.48 37.98
C ALA A 19 -0.79 46.36 36.76
N VAL A 20 -0.16 45.78 35.75
CA VAL A 20 -0.07 46.35 34.40
C VAL A 20 -0.94 45.47 33.50
N GLY A 21 -2.10 45.99 33.11
CA GLY A 21 -2.96 45.35 32.14
C GLY A 21 -2.38 45.51 30.74
N LEU A 22 -1.84 44.44 30.18
CA LEU A 22 -1.79 44.26 28.73
C LEU A 22 -3.01 43.45 28.32
N ALA A 23 -3.95 44.11 27.66
CA ALA A 23 -5.00 43.46 26.91
C ALA A 23 -4.35 42.75 25.71
N ALA A 24 -4.06 41.46 25.85
CA ALA A 24 -3.83 40.59 24.70
C ALA A 24 -5.19 40.36 24.04
N GLY A 25 -5.49 41.14 22.99
CA GLY A 25 -6.59 40.83 22.09
C GLY A 25 -6.34 39.46 21.43
N PRO A 26 -7.39 38.70 21.10
CA PRO A 26 -7.20 37.45 20.38
C PRO A 26 -6.53 37.76 19.04
N LEU A 27 -5.37 37.14 18.81
CA LEU A 27 -4.82 36.99 17.46
C LEU A 27 -5.82 36.13 16.69
N SER A 28 -6.72 36.77 15.98
CA SER A 28 -7.44 36.14 14.88
C SER A 28 -6.39 35.70 13.87
N ALA A 29 -6.03 34.42 13.88
CA ALA A 29 -5.40 33.81 12.73
C ALA A 29 -6.36 34.01 11.57
N SER A 30 -5.99 34.88 10.62
CA SER A 30 -6.67 34.95 9.34
C SER A 30 -6.61 33.53 8.75
N PRO A 31 -7.74 32.93 8.35
CA PRO A 31 -7.66 31.71 7.55
C PRO A 31 -6.89 32.08 6.29
N ALA A 32 -5.84 31.30 5.98
CA ALA A 32 -5.18 31.39 4.71
C ALA A 32 -6.26 31.25 3.62
N MET A 33 -6.35 32.27 2.76
CA MET A 33 -7.23 32.26 1.61
C MET A 33 -6.81 31.12 0.68
N GLY A 34 -7.69 30.13 0.61
CA GLY A 34 -7.71 29.05 -0.37
C GLY A 34 -9.14 28.50 -0.52
N GLN A 35 -10.17 29.36 -0.43
CA GLN A 35 -11.50 29.01 -0.92
C GLN A 35 -11.50 29.08 -2.45
N GLY A 36 -10.94 28.06 -3.08
CA GLY A 36 -11.44 27.56 -4.35
C GLY A 36 -11.99 26.20 -4.03
N GLY A 37 -13.23 26.13 -3.52
CA GLY A 37 -13.91 24.84 -3.40
C GLY A 37 -13.87 24.22 -4.79
N SER A 38 -13.08 23.17 -4.98
CA SER A 38 -13.19 22.38 -6.18
C SER A 38 -14.65 21.95 -6.25
N ASP A 39 -15.30 22.18 -7.40
CA ASP A 39 -16.66 21.71 -7.66
C ASP A 39 -16.61 20.17 -7.74
N THR A 40 -16.42 19.52 -6.60
CA THR A 40 -16.41 18.06 -6.47
C THR A 40 -17.85 17.58 -6.48
N ALA A 41 -18.09 16.44 -7.12
CA ALA A 41 -19.42 15.83 -7.16
C ALA A 41 -19.90 15.36 -5.77
N THR A 42 -18.97 15.22 -4.82
CA THR A 42 -19.22 14.77 -3.44
C THR A 42 -18.55 15.74 -2.46
N PRO A 43 -18.82 15.62 -1.14
CA PRO A 43 -18.11 16.40 -0.12
C PRO A 43 -16.60 16.13 -0.02
N ILE A 44 -16.08 15.12 -0.70
CA ILE A 44 -14.66 14.74 -0.66
C ILE A 44 -13.83 15.75 -1.45
N GLN A 45 -12.87 16.36 -0.78
CA GLN A 45 -11.90 17.30 -1.35
C GLN A 45 -10.52 16.66 -1.52
N HIS A 46 -10.22 15.63 -0.73
CA HIS A 46 -8.95 14.90 -0.77
C HIS A 46 -9.21 13.40 -0.91
N VAL A 47 -8.59 12.79 -1.91
CA VAL A 47 -8.51 11.34 -2.05
C VAL A 47 -7.09 10.92 -1.74
N VAL A 48 -6.91 10.00 -0.78
CA VAL A 48 -5.63 9.36 -0.50
C VAL A 48 -5.74 7.89 -0.87
N VAL A 49 -4.91 7.44 -1.81
CA VAL A 49 -4.79 6.03 -2.18
C VAL A 49 -3.51 5.50 -1.54
N ILE A 50 -3.66 4.58 -0.59
CA ILE A 50 -2.57 3.83 0.00
C ILE A 50 -2.50 2.50 -0.76
N PHE A 51 -1.45 2.33 -1.57
CA PHE A 51 -1.33 1.20 -2.49
C PHE A 51 -0.32 0.20 -1.92
N GLN A 52 -0.82 -0.85 -1.29
CA GLN A 52 -0.04 -1.91 -0.65
C GLN A 52 0.38 -2.98 -1.67
N GLU A 53 1.13 -4.00 -1.24
CA GLU A 53 1.66 -5.05 -2.11
C GLU A 53 1.08 -6.45 -1.79
N ASN A 54 0.82 -7.23 -2.83
CA ASN A 54 0.90 -8.70 -2.84
C ASN A 54 0.02 -9.43 -1.80
N VAL A 55 -1.30 -9.23 -1.85
CA VAL A 55 -2.23 -9.89 -0.92
C VAL A 55 -3.57 -10.20 -1.58
N SER A 56 -4.00 -11.46 -1.50
CA SER A 56 -5.37 -11.86 -1.86
C SER A 56 -6.40 -11.51 -0.77
N PHE A 57 -7.68 -11.38 -1.15
CA PHE A 57 -8.74 -11.06 -0.20
C PHE A 57 -8.88 -12.16 0.87
N ASP A 58 -8.92 -13.43 0.48
CA ASP A 58 -9.02 -14.54 1.43
C ASP A 58 -7.81 -14.65 2.37
N HIS A 59 -6.61 -14.28 1.90
CA HIS A 59 -5.41 -14.30 2.73
C HIS A 59 -5.51 -13.34 3.92
N TYR A 60 -6.09 -12.15 3.76
CA TYR A 60 -6.23 -11.17 4.86
C TYR A 60 -7.61 -11.14 5.50
N PHE A 61 -8.68 -11.38 4.76
CA PHE A 61 -10.06 -11.18 5.20
C PHE A 61 -10.93 -12.43 5.05
N GLY A 62 -10.41 -13.55 4.55
CA GLY A 62 -11.19 -14.76 4.29
C GLY A 62 -11.90 -15.30 5.53
N THR A 63 -11.32 -15.12 6.72
CA THR A 63 -11.95 -15.52 8.00
C THR A 63 -12.63 -14.37 8.74
N TYR A 64 -12.64 -13.16 8.19
CA TYR A 64 -13.28 -12.01 8.81
C TYR A 64 -14.78 -12.30 9.08
N PRO A 65 -15.31 -11.96 10.26
CA PRO A 65 -14.67 -11.24 11.36
C PRO A 65 -14.27 -12.15 12.54
N ASN A 66 -13.96 -13.43 12.29
CA ASN A 66 -13.71 -14.42 13.33
C ASN A 66 -12.19 -14.68 13.49
N ALA A 67 -11.60 -14.17 14.56
CA ALA A 67 -10.21 -14.44 14.91
C ALA A 67 -10.09 -15.58 15.95
N ALA A 68 -9.00 -16.34 15.89
CA ALA A 68 -8.75 -17.46 16.79
C ALA A 68 -8.60 -17.03 18.25
N ASN A 69 -8.03 -15.85 18.50
CA ASN A 69 -7.76 -15.29 19.83
C ASN A 69 -6.90 -16.21 20.73
N SER A 70 -6.02 -17.00 20.12
CA SER A 70 -5.11 -17.93 20.79
C SER A 70 -3.71 -17.38 21.06
N ASP A 71 -3.34 -16.29 20.39
CA ASP A 71 -1.93 -15.86 20.28
C ASP A 71 -1.61 -14.60 21.13
N GLY A 72 -2.50 -14.22 22.04
CA GLY A 72 -2.30 -13.09 22.97
C GLY A 72 -2.62 -11.71 22.42
N VAL A 73 -2.84 -11.56 21.10
CA VAL A 73 -3.36 -10.34 20.46
C VAL A 73 -4.85 -10.52 20.20
N PRO A 74 -5.77 -9.95 21.00
CA PRO A 74 -7.19 -10.20 20.83
C PRO A 74 -7.81 -9.35 19.73
N PHE A 75 -8.76 -9.93 19.00
CA PHE A 75 -9.71 -9.25 18.13
C PHE A 75 -11.13 -9.64 18.50
N GLN A 76 -12.01 -8.65 18.59
CA GLN A 76 -13.43 -8.86 18.85
C GLN A 76 -14.26 -8.02 17.89
N ALA A 77 -15.03 -8.70 17.05
CA ALA A 77 -15.99 -8.07 16.17
C ALA A 77 -17.18 -7.47 16.94
N LYS A 78 -17.76 -6.39 16.42
CA LYS A 78 -19.07 -5.89 16.84
C LYS A 78 -20.15 -6.91 16.51
N SER A 79 -21.21 -6.96 17.32
CA SER A 79 -22.29 -7.95 17.18
C SER A 79 -23.09 -7.85 15.88
N ASP A 80 -23.06 -6.69 15.22
CA ASP A 80 -23.75 -6.37 13.97
C ASP A 80 -22.81 -6.33 12.75
N THR A 81 -21.60 -6.88 12.88
CA THR A 81 -20.64 -6.97 11.79
C THR A 81 -21.21 -7.78 10.61
N PRO A 82 -21.25 -7.21 9.39
CA PRO A 82 -21.63 -7.96 8.20
C PRO A 82 -20.67 -9.11 7.90
N SER A 83 -21.18 -10.20 7.31
CA SER A 83 -20.34 -11.25 6.73
C SER A 83 -19.68 -10.77 5.44
N VAL A 84 -18.53 -11.35 5.11
CA VAL A 84 -17.88 -11.22 3.80
C VAL A 84 -18.07 -12.50 2.98
N ASN A 85 -17.92 -12.40 1.66
CA ASN A 85 -17.67 -13.55 0.79
C ASN A 85 -16.24 -14.06 1.03
N GLY A 86 -16.07 -14.99 1.97
CA GLY A 86 -14.75 -15.52 2.33
C GLY A 86 -14.73 -17.03 2.56
N LEU A 87 -13.75 -17.50 3.34
CA LEU A 87 -13.47 -18.90 3.64
C LEU A 87 -14.56 -19.55 4.51
N SER A 88 -15.58 -20.08 3.83
CA SER A 88 -16.64 -20.87 4.45
C SER A 88 -16.12 -22.15 5.14
N PRO A 89 -16.88 -22.76 6.08
CA PRO A 89 -16.49 -24.05 6.66
C PRO A 89 -16.24 -25.16 5.63
N ALA A 90 -16.88 -25.11 4.47
CA ALA A 90 -16.62 -26.06 3.39
C ALA A 90 -15.23 -25.83 2.77
N LEU A 91 -14.87 -24.58 2.47
CA LEU A 91 -13.55 -24.23 1.92
C LEU A 91 -12.43 -24.51 2.92
N LEU A 92 -12.64 -24.28 4.21
CA LEU A 92 -11.65 -24.52 5.27
C LEU A 92 -11.37 -26.01 5.53
N ASN A 93 -12.30 -26.91 5.22
CA ASN A 93 -12.19 -28.33 5.62
C ASN A 93 -12.22 -29.31 4.44
N ASN A 94 -12.74 -28.89 3.28
CA ASN A 94 -12.91 -29.72 2.08
C ASN A 94 -12.58 -28.92 0.82
N ASN A 95 -11.42 -28.25 0.81
CA ASN A 95 -10.92 -27.56 -0.38
C ASN A 95 -10.59 -28.55 -1.51
N GLN A 96 -10.58 -28.07 -2.75
CA GLN A 96 -10.25 -28.87 -3.93
C GLN A 96 -8.77 -28.80 -4.31
N ASN A 97 -8.03 -27.80 -3.79
CA ASN A 97 -6.59 -27.69 -3.98
C ASN A 97 -5.87 -28.93 -3.46
N MET A 98 -4.86 -29.38 -4.21
CA MET A 98 -4.06 -30.56 -3.89
C MET A 98 -2.59 -30.19 -3.76
N TYR A 99 -1.91 -30.76 -2.76
CA TYR A 99 -0.47 -30.66 -2.59
C TYR A 99 0.10 -32.00 -2.09
N ASN A 100 1.17 -32.48 -2.73
CA ASN A 100 1.82 -33.76 -2.41
C ASN A 100 0.85 -34.96 -2.29
N GLY A 101 -0.18 -34.99 -3.15
CA GLY A 101 -1.16 -36.09 -3.20
C GLY A 101 -2.22 -36.07 -2.10
N ALA A 102 -2.32 -34.98 -1.33
CA ALA A 102 -3.35 -34.75 -0.32
C ALA A 102 -4.07 -33.41 -0.55
N VAL A 103 -5.26 -33.28 0.02
CA VAL A 103 -6.01 -32.01 0.02
C VAL A 103 -5.23 -30.94 0.78
N ALA A 104 -5.04 -29.79 0.15
CA ALA A 104 -4.46 -28.59 0.74
C ALA A 104 -5.59 -27.65 1.19
N ASN A 105 -6.02 -27.79 2.43
CA ASN A 105 -7.01 -26.89 3.02
C ASN A 105 -6.35 -25.57 3.45
N PRO A 106 -7.06 -24.43 3.36
CA PRO A 106 -6.60 -23.19 3.95
C PRO A 106 -6.35 -23.33 5.45
N PHE A 107 -5.28 -22.71 5.93
CA PHE A 107 -4.86 -22.81 7.34
C PHE A 107 -4.40 -21.48 7.88
N ARG A 108 -4.56 -21.31 9.19
CA ARG A 108 -4.23 -20.07 9.86
C ARG A 108 -2.72 -19.92 10.05
N LEU A 109 -2.18 -18.79 9.63
CA LEU A 109 -0.88 -18.28 10.03
C LEU A 109 -1.02 -17.45 11.32
N SER A 110 -0.29 -17.84 12.36
CA SER A 110 -0.32 -17.15 13.66
C SER A 110 0.36 -15.78 13.63
N HIS A 111 0.17 -15.00 14.69
CA HIS A 111 0.85 -13.70 14.84
C HIS A 111 2.38 -13.81 14.79
N SER A 112 2.94 -14.91 15.35
CA SER A 112 4.38 -15.18 15.28
C SER A 112 4.86 -15.73 13.93
N GLN A 113 3.94 -15.94 13.00
CA GLN A 113 4.19 -16.42 11.64
C GLN A 113 3.83 -15.33 10.61
N SER A 114 4.04 -14.06 10.95
CA SER A 114 3.75 -12.92 10.08
C SER A 114 4.64 -12.89 8.84
N ALA A 115 5.91 -13.24 8.97
CA ALA A 115 6.85 -13.20 7.86
C ALA A 115 6.81 -14.50 7.03
N THR A 116 6.35 -14.44 5.80
CA THR A 116 6.24 -15.59 4.89
C THR A 116 7.20 -15.50 3.70
N CYS A 117 7.24 -16.55 2.89
CA CYS A 117 7.78 -16.49 1.54
C CYS A 117 6.92 -15.58 0.67
N ASP A 118 7.57 -14.97 -0.32
CA ASP A 118 6.94 -14.54 -1.57
C ASP A 118 6.40 -15.75 -2.36
N GLU A 119 5.17 -15.64 -2.87
CA GLU A 119 4.54 -16.64 -3.72
C GLU A 119 4.68 -16.24 -5.21
N ASP A 120 4.41 -17.13 -6.16
CA ASP A 120 4.51 -16.79 -7.59
C ASP A 120 3.24 -16.05 -8.06
N HIS A 121 3.38 -14.75 -8.30
CA HIS A 121 2.37 -13.82 -8.83
C HIS A 121 2.56 -13.49 -10.32
N ASN A 122 3.30 -14.33 -11.07
CA ASN A 122 3.41 -14.13 -12.52
C ASN A 122 2.05 -14.33 -13.20
N TYR A 123 1.79 -13.50 -14.22
CA TYR A 123 0.53 -13.53 -15.00
C TYR A 123 0.09 -14.94 -15.40
N GLY A 124 1.02 -15.76 -15.89
CA GLY A 124 0.71 -17.11 -16.33
C GLY A 124 0.50 -18.10 -15.19
N ALA A 125 1.19 -17.93 -14.06
CA ALA A 125 1.05 -18.79 -12.89
C ALA A 125 -0.32 -18.60 -12.24
N GLU A 126 -0.77 -17.36 -12.07
CA GLU A 126 -2.11 -17.06 -11.53
C GLU A 126 -3.23 -17.60 -12.45
N GLN A 127 -3.07 -17.48 -13.78
CA GLN A 127 -4.02 -18.07 -14.72
C GLN A 127 -4.14 -19.59 -14.57
N LEU A 128 -3.02 -20.27 -14.32
CA LEU A 128 -3.00 -21.71 -14.12
C LEU A 128 -3.55 -22.11 -12.74
N ALA A 129 -3.39 -21.27 -11.70
CA ALA A 129 -3.97 -21.49 -10.37
C ALA A 129 -5.50 -21.47 -10.41
N PHE A 130 -6.07 -20.56 -11.21
CA PHE A 130 -7.51 -20.39 -11.36
C PHE A 130 -8.16 -21.56 -12.10
N ASP A 131 -7.37 -22.33 -12.87
CA ASP A 131 -7.77 -23.51 -13.65
C ASP A 131 -9.18 -23.41 -14.28
N LEU A 132 -9.36 -22.44 -15.17
CA LEU A 132 -10.63 -22.21 -15.89
C LEU A 132 -11.84 -21.99 -14.96
N GLY A 133 -11.61 -21.49 -13.75
CA GLY A 133 -12.62 -21.19 -12.73
C GLY A 133 -12.86 -22.33 -11.73
N LEU A 134 -12.06 -23.40 -11.75
CA LEU A 134 -12.11 -24.46 -10.72
C LEU A 134 -11.45 -24.03 -9.41
N MET A 135 -10.48 -23.10 -9.47
CA MET A 135 -9.81 -22.51 -8.31
C MET A 135 -9.10 -23.55 -7.41
N ASP A 136 -8.51 -24.58 -8.02
CA ASP A 136 -8.03 -25.79 -7.35
C ASP A 136 -6.56 -26.16 -7.64
N ASN A 137 -5.76 -25.24 -8.17
CA ASN A 137 -4.39 -25.52 -8.59
C ASN A 137 -3.31 -24.61 -7.98
N PHE A 138 -3.64 -23.84 -6.94
CA PHE A 138 -2.75 -22.83 -6.34
C PHE A 138 -1.41 -23.40 -5.83
N PRO A 139 -1.36 -24.47 -4.99
CA PRO A 139 -0.09 -25.02 -4.52
C PRO A 139 0.84 -25.55 -5.61
N ALA A 140 0.31 -25.83 -6.81
CA ALA A 140 1.10 -26.38 -7.91
C ALA A 140 1.67 -25.29 -8.83
N THR A 141 1.07 -24.10 -8.85
CA THR A 141 1.38 -23.06 -9.86
C THR A 141 1.84 -21.76 -9.24
N THR A 142 1.18 -21.29 -8.19
CA THR A 142 1.56 -20.05 -7.49
C THR A 142 2.29 -20.35 -6.18
N GLY A 143 2.10 -21.55 -5.61
CA GLY A 143 2.85 -22.00 -4.45
C GLY A 143 4.35 -22.14 -4.73
N SER A 144 5.15 -21.24 -4.17
CA SER A 144 6.60 -21.26 -4.28
C SER A 144 7.22 -22.15 -3.21
N GLY A 145 6.78 -21.97 -1.96
CA GLY A 145 7.52 -22.46 -0.79
C GLY A 145 8.92 -21.85 -0.69
N CYS A 146 9.51 -21.82 0.51
CA CYS A 146 10.82 -21.22 0.66
C CYS A 146 11.67 -21.89 1.74
N GLY A 147 13.00 -21.87 1.50
CA GLY A 147 13.99 -22.21 2.50
C GLY A 147 14.02 -21.17 3.63
N GLY A 148 14.67 -21.50 4.74
CA GLY A 148 14.81 -20.57 5.88
C GLY A 148 13.70 -20.65 6.93
N GLY A 149 12.66 -21.45 6.69
CA GLY A 149 11.61 -21.74 7.67
C GLY A 149 10.40 -20.80 7.65
N TYR A 150 10.30 -19.93 6.65
CA TYR A 150 9.15 -19.02 6.45
C TYR A 150 7.99 -19.68 5.69
N ASP A 151 8.17 -20.92 5.22
CA ASP A 151 7.06 -21.77 4.76
C ASP A 151 6.41 -22.55 5.92
N TYR A 152 6.98 -22.46 7.12
CA TYR A 152 6.56 -23.17 8.34
C TYR A 152 6.33 -24.68 8.17
N GLY A 153 7.06 -25.30 7.24
CA GLY A 153 6.94 -26.73 6.92
C GLY A 153 5.77 -27.08 5.99
N HIS A 154 5.10 -26.10 5.40
CA HIS A 154 4.03 -26.29 4.43
C HIS A 154 4.55 -26.45 2.99
N GLY A 155 5.81 -26.13 2.70
CA GLY A 155 6.34 -26.09 1.32
C GLY A 155 5.47 -25.21 0.41
N ALA A 156 5.27 -25.57 -0.85
CA ALA A 156 4.38 -24.83 -1.76
C ALA A 156 2.91 -24.79 -1.32
N GLY A 157 2.51 -25.62 -0.35
CA GLY A 157 1.20 -25.51 0.29
C GLY A 157 1.05 -24.24 1.14
N ILE A 158 2.13 -23.49 1.41
CA ILE A 158 2.08 -22.25 2.20
C ILE A 158 1.12 -21.23 1.60
N VAL A 159 0.99 -21.16 0.26
CA VAL A 159 0.02 -20.33 -0.49
C VAL A 159 -1.45 -20.45 -0.05
N MET A 160 -1.81 -21.53 0.67
CA MET A 160 -3.15 -21.71 1.27
C MET A 160 -3.28 -21.05 2.66
N GLY A 161 -2.22 -20.40 3.16
CA GLY A 161 -2.20 -19.71 4.43
C GLY A 161 -3.16 -18.51 4.43
N TYR A 162 -3.75 -18.22 5.59
CA TYR A 162 -4.49 -16.98 5.81
C TYR A 162 -4.16 -16.40 7.18
N TYR A 163 -4.24 -15.08 7.28
CA TYR A 163 -4.21 -14.33 8.52
C TYR A 163 -5.62 -14.08 9.06
N ASP A 164 -5.68 -13.74 10.34
CA ASP A 164 -6.89 -13.25 10.97
C ASP A 164 -6.63 -11.95 11.75
N GLY A 165 -7.66 -11.46 12.43
CA GLY A 165 -7.58 -10.22 13.21
C GLY A 165 -6.58 -10.23 14.37
N ASN A 166 -5.92 -11.36 14.67
CA ASN A 166 -4.81 -11.38 15.63
C ASN A 166 -3.47 -10.96 14.96
N THR A 167 -3.36 -11.02 13.64
CA THR A 167 -2.18 -10.59 12.87
C THR A 167 -2.48 -9.27 12.15
N VAL A 168 -3.41 -9.26 11.18
CA VAL A 168 -3.82 -8.06 10.41
C VAL A 168 -4.79 -7.17 11.19
N THR A 169 -4.40 -6.85 12.43
CA THR A 169 -5.28 -6.30 13.46
C THR A 169 -5.78 -4.91 13.09
N ALA A 170 -4.93 -4.06 12.51
CA ALA A 170 -5.34 -2.73 12.10
C ALA A 170 -6.37 -2.78 10.97
N LEU A 171 -6.11 -3.57 9.92
CA LEU A 171 -7.00 -3.74 8.78
C LEU A 171 -8.38 -4.25 9.18
N TRP A 172 -8.45 -5.27 10.03
CA TRP A 172 -9.74 -5.77 10.54
C TRP A 172 -10.45 -4.72 11.41
N ASN A 173 -9.72 -3.94 12.20
CA ASN A 173 -10.32 -2.82 12.92
C ASN A 173 -10.81 -1.72 11.96
N TYR A 174 -10.09 -1.39 10.89
CA TYR A 174 -10.58 -0.44 9.90
C TYR A 174 -11.87 -0.94 9.25
N ALA A 175 -11.96 -2.22 8.88
CA ALA A 175 -13.22 -2.81 8.40
C ALA A 175 -14.37 -2.73 9.44
N GLN A 176 -14.06 -2.79 10.74
CA GLN A 176 -15.07 -2.64 11.81
C GLN A 176 -15.60 -1.20 11.98
N TYR A 177 -14.85 -0.18 11.55
CA TYR A 177 -15.21 1.23 11.75
C TYR A 177 -15.48 2.00 10.44
N PHE A 178 -15.08 1.43 9.30
CA PHE A 178 -15.20 2.00 7.96
C PHE A 178 -15.87 0.99 7.01
N ALA A 179 -15.59 1.08 5.72
CA ALA A 179 -16.12 0.19 4.70
C ALA A 179 -15.05 -0.83 4.26
N LEU A 180 -15.49 -2.06 3.99
CA LEU A 180 -14.73 -3.11 3.33
C LEU A 180 -15.49 -3.54 2.07
N ASN A 181 -14.78 -3.81 0.98
CA ASN A 181 -15.34 -4.34 -0.25
C ASN A 181 -14.75 -5.73 -0.48
N ASP A 182 -15.61 -6.75 -0.55
CA ASP A 182 -15.28 -8.17 -0.74
C ASP A 182 -15.52 -8.64 -2.19
N ASN A 183 -15.56 -7.69 -3.13
CA ASN A 183 -15.79 -7.91 -4.55
C ASN A 183 -15.00 -6.88 -5.40
N PHE A 184 -13.71 -6.76 -5.08
CA PHE A 184 -12.72 -5.91 -5.75
C PHE A 184 -11.58 -6.80 -6.27
N PHE A 185 -11.21 -6.63 -7.54
CA PHE A 185 -10.27 -7.51 -8.24
C PHE A 185 -9.17 -6.71 -8.93
N GLY A 186 -8.01 -7.33 -9.12
CA GLY A 186 -7.01 -6.87 -10.08
C GLY A 186 -7.65 -6.69 -11.46
N SER A 187 -7.28 -5.61 -12.16
CA SER A 187 -7.81 -5.34 -13.51
C SER A 187 -7.32 -6.37 -14.53
N THR A 188 -6.17 -6.98 -14.27
CA THR A 188 -5.56 -8.09 -15.00
C THR A 188 -4.89 -9.03 -13.99
N PHE A 189 -4.58 -10.25 -14.42
CA PHE A 189 -3.59 -11.09 -13.72
C PHE A 189 -2.19 -10.46 -13.78
N GLY A 190 -1.28 -11.05 -13.02
CA GLY A 190 0.14 -10.73 -13.03
C GLY A 190 0.51 -9.61 -12.07
N PRO A 191 1.81 -9.32 -12.00
CA PRO A 191 2.42 -8.81 -10.77
C PRO A 191 2.24 -7.29 -10.61
N SER A 192 3.06 -6.72 -9.72
CA SER A 192 2.98 -5.35 -9.24
C SER A 192 2.93 -4.31 -10.34
N THR A 193 3.74 -4.45 -11.39
CA THR A 193 3.78 -3.43 -12.47
C THR A 193 2.45 -3.33 -13.22
N PRO A 194 1.84 -4.42 -13.73
CA PRO A 194 0.46 -4.40 -14.20
C PRO A 194 -0.53 -3.75 -13.22
N GLY A 195 -0.50 -4.10 -11.93
CA GLY A 195 -1.36 -3.51 -10.90
C GLY A 195 -1.20 -1.98 -10.80
N ALA A 196 0.04 -1.52 -10.68
CA ALA A 196 0.44 -0.12 -10.58
C ALA A 196 0.00 0.69 -11.82
N LEU A 197 0.17 0.16 -13.03
CA LEU A 197 -0.27 0.82 -14.26
C LEU A 197 -1.80 0.86 -14.38
N ASN A 198 -2.49 -0.22 -14.01
CA ASN A 198 -3.95 -0.25 -14.02
C ASN A 198 -4.55 0.75 -13.02
N LEU A 199 -3.92 0.96 -11.86
CA LEU A 199 -4.36 1.96 -10.89
C LEU A 199 -4.44 3.37 -11.50
N VAL A 200 -3.42 3.79 -12.25
CA VAL A 200 -3.29 5.18 -12.73
C VAL A 200 -3.75 5.41 -14.16
N ALA A 201 -3.83 4.36 -14.98
CA ALA A 201 -4.18 4.45 -16.40
C ALA A 201 -5.30 3.48 -16.83
N GLY A 202 -5.64 2.48 -16.03
CA GLY A 202 -6.66 1.47 -16.35
C GLY A 202 -6.29 0.59 -17.56
N ASN A 203 -5.01 0.51 -17.92
CA ASN A 203 -4.48 -0.36 -18.97
C ASN A 203 -2.96 -0.57 -18.82
N THR A 204 -2.45 -1.58 -19.51
CA THR A 204 -1.02 -1.92 -19.61
C THR A 204 -0.50 -1.87 -21.06
N TYR A 205 -1.22 -1.18 -21.95
CA TYR A 205 -0.86 -0.97 -23.37
C TYR A 205 -1.04 0.52 -23.74
N PRO A 206 -0.16 1.11 -24.58
CA PRO A 206 1.00 0.50 -25.24
C PRO A 206 2.28 0.57 -24.40
N ALA A 207 2.89 -0.58 -24.12
CA ALA A 207 4.20 -0.70 -23.49
C ALA A 207 5.29 -0.90 -24.55
N THR A 208 6.32 -0.04 -24.54
CA THR A 208 7.49 -0.15 -25.43
C THR A 208 8.73 -0.55 -24.62
N PRO A 209 9.25 -1.78 -24.77
CA PRO A 209 10.43 -2.21 -24.03
C PRO A 209 11.73 -1.70 -24.66
N SER A 210 12.73 -1.41 -23.83
CA SER A 210 14.08 -0.99 -24.28
C SER A 210 14.92 -2.14 -24.84
N GLY A 211 14.45 -3.38 -24.69
CA GLY A 211 15.09 -4.59 -25.20
C GLY A 211 14.11 -5.77 -25.30
N SER A 212 14.60 -6.91 -25.80
CA SER A 212 13.79 -8.12 -25.92
C SER A 212 13.36 -8.64 -24.54
N THR A 213 12.08 -8.93 -24.37
CA THR A 213 11.52 -9.44 -23.12
C THR A 213 10.24 -10.24 -23.37
N PRO A 214 10.00 -11.34 -22.65
CA PRO A 214 8.72 -12.05 -22.70
C PRO A 214 7.62 -11.33 -21.89
N LYS A 215 7.98 -10.33 -21.07
CA LYS A 215 7.04 -9.62 -20.19
C LYS A 215 6.19 -8.57 -20.93
N VAL A 216 6.46 -8.33 -22.21
CA VAL A 216 5.64 -7.48 -23.08
C VAL A 216 5.15 -8.32 -24.26
N VAL A 217 3.83 -8.44 -24.38
CA VAL A 217 3.17 -9.24 -25.41
C VAL A 217 2.75 -8.31 -26.55
N ASP A 218 3.54 -8.30 -27.61
CA ASP A 218 3.23 -7.57 -28.85
C ASP A 218 2.20 -8.36 -29.68
N ILE A 219 1.01 -7.79 -29.82
CA ILE A 219 -0.11 -8.36 -30.59
C ILE A 219 -0.18 -7.75 -32.00
N GLY A 220 0.46 -6.60 -32.24
CA GLY A 220 0.32 -5.79 -33.45
C GLY A 220 1.51 -5.81 -34.41
N GLY A 221 2.69 -6.25 -33.95
CA GLY A 221 3.96 -6.19 -34.69
C GLY A 221 4.49 -4.78 -34.90
N ASP A 222 4.00 -3.79 -34.13
CA ASP A 222 4.38 -2.38 -34.20
C ASP A 222 5.47 -2.00 -33.18
N GLY A 223 5.95 -2.98 -32.40
CA GLY A 223 6.98 -2.79 -31.38
C GLY A 223 6.44 -2.34 -30.02
N ALA A 224 5.12 -2.15 -29.89
CA ALA A 224 4.45 -1.93 -28.61
C ALA A 224 3.56 -3.14 -28.25
N GLY A 225 3.44 -3.42 -26.96
CA GLY A 225 2.67 -4.56 -26.50
C GLY A 225 1.92 -4.29 -25.19
N THR A 226 1.28 -5.34 -24.69
CA THR A 226 0.65 -5.35 -23.37
C THR A 226 1.67 -5.85 -22.36
N LEU A 227 1.93 -5.09 -21.30
CA LEU A 227 2.80 -5.54 -20.22
C LEU A 227 2.07 -6.58 -19.34
N VAL A 228 2.75 -7.69 -19.04
CA VAL A 228 2.24 -8.82 -18.24
C VAL A 228 3.21 -9.27 -17.14
N GLY A 229 4.24 -8.47 -16.83
CA GLY A 229 5.20 -8.78 -15.77
C GLY A 229 6.06 -7.58 -15.42
N ASP A 230 6.93 -7.71 -14.40
CA ASP A 230 7.67 -6.54 -13.90
C ASP A 230 8.88 -6.16 -14.73
N LEU A 231 8.90 -4.90 -15.14
CA LEU A 231 10.03 -4.25 -15.78
C LEU A 231 10.11 -2.84 -15.25
N ASP A 232 11.30 -2.37 -14.92
CA ASP A 232 11.49 -1.03 -14.39
C ASP A 232 11.15 0.06 -15.44
N PRO A 233 10.74 1.27 -14.99
CA PRO A 233 10.43 2.39 -15.88
C PRO A 233 11.67 2.90 -16.61
N THR A 234 11.56 3.13 -17.92
CA THR A 234 12.68 3.68 -18.71
C THR A 234 13.05 5.08 -18.24
N GLY A 235 14.32 5.26 -17.86
CA GLY A 235 14.91 6.56 -17.57
C GLY A 235 15.00 6.90 -16.09
N ASP A 236 14.25 6.21 -15.22
CA ASP A 236 14.40 6.34 -13.78
C ASP A 236 15.81 5.91 -13.36
N ILE A 237 16.49 6.77 -12.60
CA ILE A 237 17.90 6.63 -12.22
C ILE A 237 18.19 5.38 -11.38
N CYS A 238 17.19 4.81 -10.72
CA CYS A 238 17.30 3.60 -9.93
C CYS A 238 16.90 2.33 -10.72
N SER A 239 16.46 2.47 -11.97
CA SER A 239 16.06 1.33 -12.79
C SER A 239 17.24 0.50 -13.29
N GLY A 240 17.02 -0.81 -13.43
CA GLY A 240 17.98 -1.77 -13.99
C GLY A 240 17.40 -2.64 -15.10
N GLY A 241 18.27 -3.39 -15.77
CA GLY A 241 17.86 -4.42 -16.74
C GLY A 241 17.14 -3.89 -17.99
N VAL A 242 16.19 -4.68 -18.51
CA VAL A 242 15.27 -4.25 -19.55
C VAL A 242 14.20 -3.39 -18.89
N THR A 243 13.96 -2.22 -19.47
CA THR A 243 12.99 -1.24 -18.96
C THR A 243 11.85 -1.04 -19.96
N ILE A 244 10.78 -0.37 -19.54
CA ILE A 244 9.65 -0.05 -20.41
C ILE A 244 9.24 1.42 -20.34
N THR A 245 8.77 1.94 -21.46
CA THR A 245 8.06 3.22 -21.54
C THR A 245 6.60 2.95 -21.89
N MET A 246 5.69 3.53 -21.12
CA MET A 246 4.26 3.50 -21.42
C MET A 246 3.87 4.69 -22.30
N GLY A 247 3.09 4.41 -23.35
CA GLY A 247 2.40 5.44 -24.11
C GLY A 247 1.01 5.73 -23.55
N GLY A 248 0.31 6.67 -24.18
CA GLY A 248 -1.03 7.08 -23.75
C GLY A 248 -0.99 8.16 -22.67
N ARG A 249 -2.06 8.25 -21.88
CA ARG A 249 -2.20 9.18 -20.76
C ARG A 249 -2.58 8.43 -19.50
N ASN A 250 -2.17 8.96 -18.36
CA ASN A 250 -2.62 8.51 -17.05
C ASN A 250 -3.45 9.62 -16.35
N ILE A 251 -3.92 9.35 -15.13
CA ILE A 251 -4.71 10.30 -14.36
C ILE A 251 -3.94 11.59 -14.01
N GLY A 252 -2.62 11.53 -13.83
CA GLY A 252 -1.75 12.68 -13.58
C GLY A 252 -1.79 13.69 -14.73
N ASP A 253 -1.80 13.24 -15.98
CA ASP A 253 -1.99 14.12 -17.14
C ASP A 253 -3.31 14.90 -17.09
N LEU A 254 -4.37 14.24 -16.64
CA LEU A 254 -5.70 14.84 -16.54
C LEU A 254 -5.81 15.82 -15.37
N LEU A 255 -5.16 15.51 -14.25
CA LEU A 255 -5.06 16.38 -13.08
C LEU A 255 -4.25 17.63 -13.42
N ASN A 256 -3.12 17.48 -14.11
CA ASN A 256 -2.30 18.57 -14.65
C ASN A 256 -3.11 19.48 -15.58
N ALA A 257 -3.84 18.89 -16.53
CA ALA A 257 -4.68 19.65 -17.47
C ALA A 257 -5.80 20.45 -16.78
N LYS A 258 -6.18 20.06 -15.56
CA LYS A 258 -7.19 20.75 -14.75
C LYS A 258 -6.60 21.64 -13.65
N GLY A 259 -5.27 21.64 -13.46
CA GLY A 259 -4.62 22.34 -12.36
C GLY A 259 -5.07 21.85 -10.98
N ILE A 260 -5.46 20.58 -10.87
CA ILE A 260 -5.84 19.96 -9.59
C ILE A 260 -4.56 19.49 -8.90
N SER A 261 -4.39 19.82 -7.61
CA SER A 261 -3.18 19.40 -6.89
C SER A 261 -3.14 17.90 -6.68
N TRP A 262 -2.01 17.28 -6.99
CA TRP A 262 -1.82 15.85 -6.81
C TRP A 262 -0.36 15.50 -6.55
N GLY A 263 -0.11 14.34 -5.96
CA GLY A 263 1.25 13.85 -5.76
C GLY A 263 1.32 12.34 -5.58
N SER A 264 2.42 11.78 -6.07
CA SER A 264 2.87 10.41 -5.83
C SER A 264 3.97 10.45 -4.77
N PHE A 265 3.76 9.79 -3.64
CA PHE A 265 4.67 9.83 -2.50
C PHE A 265 5.15 8.42 -2.20
N MET A 266 6.43 8.14 -2.46
CA MET A 266 6.98 6.80 -2.41
C MET A 266 8.14 6.69 -1.43
N GLY A 267 8.19 5.58 -0.69
CA GLY A 267 9.36 5.26 0.11
C GLY A 267 10.61 5.13 -0.74
N GLY A 268 11.72 5.66 -0.25
CA GLY A 268 13.03 5.55 -0.92
C GLY A 268 13.33 6.61 -1.99
N PHE A 269 12.35 7.44 -2.39
CA PHE A 269 12.48 8.35 -3.54
C PHE A 269 13.47 9.51 -3.31
N ASP A 270 13.63 10.01 -2.07
CA ASP A 270 14.64 11.04 -1.78
C ASP A 270 16.04 10.43 -1.69
N LEU A 271 16.79 10.56 -2.77
CA LEU A 271 18.15 10.06 -2.91
C LEU A 271 19.17 10.72 -1.95
N ASN A 272 18.83 11.84 -1.31
CA ASN A 272 19.72 12.54 -0.37
C ASN A 272 19.56 12.09 1.08
N VAL A 273 18.51 11.32 1.38
CA VAL A 273 18.28 10.82 2.74
C VAL A 273 19.21 9.65 3.00
N THR A 274 19.83 9.66 4.19
CA THR A 274 20.65 8.55 4.69
C THR A 274 19.94 7.89 5.86
N ASN A 275 19.67 6.59 5.76
CA ASN A 275 19.05 5.81 6.83
C ASN A 275 20.04 5.61 8.00
N PRO A 276 19.57 5.25 9.21
CA PRO A 276 20.44 5.03 10.37
C PRO A 276 21.53 3.96 10.17
N ASN A 277 21.32 3.02 9.25
CA ASN A 277 22.32 2.01 8.84
C ASN A 277 23.39 2.55 7.87
N GLY A 278 23.34 3.83 7.50
CA GLY A 278 24.30 4.51 6.63
C GLY A 278 24.01 4.39 5.13
N THR A 279 22.91 3.75 4.73
CA THR A 279 22.53 3.57 3.32
C THR A 279 21.80 4.79 2.77
N THR A 280 21.95 5.08 1.46
CA THR A 280 21.43 6.29 0.80
C THR A 280 21.31 6.08 -0.72
N GLY A 281 20.76 7.06 -1.45
CA GLY A 281 20.49 6.97 -2.88
C GLY A 281 19.59 5.78 -3.22
N CYS A 282 19.77 5.22 -4.42
CA CYS A 282 19.04 4.01 -4.86
C CYS A 282 19.35 2.75 -4.02
N ASN A 283 20.29 2.82 -3.08
CA ASN A 283 20.62 1.71 -2.17
C ASN A 283 20.13 1.96 -0.74
N ARG A 284 19.39 3.05 -0.51
CA ARG A 284 18.75 3.37 0.78
C ARG A 284 17.85 2.19 1.15
N SER A 285 18.08 1.58 2.31
CA SER A 285 17.48 0.30 2.68
C SER A 285 17.20 0.17 4.17
N HIS A 286 16.30 -0.74 4.51
CA HIS A 286 15.97 -1.19 5.87
C HIS A 286 16.17 -2.70 6.01
N ASN A 287 16.12 -3.19 7.25
CA ASN A 287 16.13 -4.63 7.50
C ASN A 287 14.78 -5.21 7.06
N ALA A 288 14.82 -6.35 6.37
CA ALA A 288 13.62 -7.09 5.97
C ALA A 288 13.09 -7.95 7.14
N SER A 289 11.78 -8.20 7.17
CA SER A 289 11.09 -9.05 8.16
C SER A 289 11.63 -10.50 8.16
N THR A 290 11.96 -11.01 6.98
CA THR A 290 12.55 -12.34 6.73
C THR A 290 14.08 -12.40 6.92
N GLY A 291 14.70 -11.26 7.28
CA GLY A 291 16.13 -11.11 7.49
C GLY A 291 16.90 -10.61 6.27
N GLY A 292 18.05 -9.98 6.53
CA GLY A 292 18.80 -9.23 5.50
C GLY A 292 18.31 -7.79 5.39
N THR A 293 18.52 -7.17 4.24
CA THR A 293 18.10 -5.79 3.95
C THR A 293 17.41 -5.69 2.61
N ILE A 294 16.41 -4.82 2.51
CA ILE A 294 15.68 -4.50 1.28
C ILE A 294 15.78 -3.00 0.99
N THR A 295 15.97 -2.64 -0.29
CA THR A 295 15.97 -1.24 -0.74
C THR A 295 14.59 -0.63 -0.55
N ASP A 296 14.53 0.59 -0.03
CA ASP A 296 13.27 1.28 0.26
C ASP A 296 12.47 1.61 -1.00
N TYR A 297 13.16 1.96 -2.09
CA TYR A 297 12.57 2.27 -3.39
C TYR A 297 12.64 1.06 -4.32
N ILE A 298 11.48 0.65 -4.84
CA ILE A 298 11.36 -0.38 -5.87
C ILE A 298 10.89 0.31 -7.16
N PRO A 299 11.74 0.45 -8.20
CA PRO A 299 11.40 1.22 -9.39
C PRO A 299 10.15 0.72 -10.10
N HIS A 300 9.92 -0.60 -10.12
CA HIS A 300 8.77 -1.14 -10.83
C HIS A 300 7.41 -0.93 -10.12
N HIS A 301 7.42 -0.41 -8.89
CA HIS A 301 6.20 0.02 -8.19
C HIS A 301 5.87 1.49 -8.49
N ALA A 302 6.74 2.21 -9.22
CA ALA A 302 6.65 3.65 -9.44
C ALA A 302 5.75 4.00 -10.64
N TRP A 303 4.44 3.83 -10.44
CA TRP A 303 3.39 3.91 -11.47
C TRP A 303 3.47 5.10 -12.45
N PHE A 304 3.89 6.30 -12.02
CA PHE A 304 3.97 7.48 -12.90
C PHE A 304 5.30 7.62 -13.64
N GLN A 305 6.38 6.96 -13.19
CA GLN A 305 7.70 6.99 -13.83
C GLN A 305 7.70 6.33 -15.21
N TYR A 306 6.73 5.46 -15.47
CA TYR A 306 6.54 4.79 -16.75
C TYR A 306 6.12 5.72 -17.89
N PHE A 307 5.54 6.88 -17.57
CA PHE A 307 4.98 7.81 -18.56
C PHE A 307 5.86 9.06 -18.64
N PRO A 308 6.45 9.37 -19.81
CA PRO A 308 7.33 10.53 -19.95
C PRO A 308 6.71 11.88 -19.55
N SER A 309 5.38 12.00 -19.59
CA SER A 309 4.66 13.22 -19.20
C SER A 309 4.58 13.45 -17.69
N THR A 310 4.64 12.40 -16.88
CA THR A 310 4.52 12.45 -15.41
C THR A 310 5.77 11.96 -14.68
N ALA A 311 6.74 11.40 -15.39
CA ALA A 311 7.97 10.90 -14.77
C ALA A 311 8.84 12.02 -14.16
N ASN A 312 9.59 11.65 -13.13
CA ASN A 312 10.68 12.44 -12.55
C ASN A 312 11.94 11.55 -12.54
N PRO A 313 12.60 11.36 -13.70
CA PRO A 313 13.57 10.28 -13.89
C PRO A 313 14.82 10.42 -13.01
N THR A 314 15.15 11.63 -12.57
CA THR A 314 16.34 11.91 -11.74
C THR A 314 16.02 12.00 -10.25
N HIS A 315 14.77 11.74 -9.86
CA HIS A 315 14.24 11.96 -8.50
C HIS A 315 14.56 13.39 -8.00
N ALA A 316 14.37 14.37 -8.89
CA ALA A 316 14.62 15.76 -8.57
C ALA A 316 13.72 16.20 -7.40
N ARG A 317 14.33 16.86 -6.41
CA ARG A 317 13.60 17.30 -5.22
C ARG A 317 12.72 18.51 -5.52
N PRO A 318 11.63 18.73 -4.77
CA PRO A 318 10.73 19.87 -4.95
C PRO A 318 11.48 21.20 -4.83
N ASN A 319 11.15 22.16 -5.69
CA ASN A 319 11.74 23.51 -5.66
C ASN A 319 10.83 24.57 -4.99
N VAL A 320 9.78 24.10 -4.32
CA VAL A 320 8.80 24.88 -3.56
C VAL A 320 8.75 24.39 -2.10
N PRO A 321 8.19 25.16 -1.15
CA PRO A 321 7.99 24.65 0.22
C PRO A 321 6.94 23.54 0.29
N PRO A 322 6.93 22.69 1.34
CA PRO A 322 5.93 21.62 1.51
C PRO A 322 4.46 22.07 1.47
N SER A 323 4.18 23.33 1.81
CA SER A 323 2.85 23.92 1.69
C SER A 323 2.33 24.05 0.25
N GLU A 324 3.19 23.85 -0.75
CA GLU A 324 2.89 23.97 -2.18
C GLU A 324 3.15 22.67 -2.96
N TYR A 325 3.53 21.59 -2.28
CA TYR A 325 3.70 20.27 -2.90
C TYR A 325 2.41 19.83 -3.60
N GLY A 326 2.59 19.23 -4.77
CA GLY A 326 1.53 18.75 -5.66
C GLY A 326 0.85 19.82 -6.51
N THR A 327 1.31 21.08 -6.45
CA THR A 327 0.81 22.16 -7.32
C THR A 327 1.73 22.38 -8.51
N SER A 328 1.25 23.05 -9.55
CA SER A 328 2.05 23.41 -10.73
C SER A 328 3.17 24.43 -10.45
N ALA A 329 3.25 24.97 -9.22
CA ALA A 329 4.37 25.81 -8.80
C ALA A 329 5.65 24.99 -8.63
N ASP A 330 5.51 23.71 -8.27
CA ASP A 330 6.60 22.75 -8.23
C ASP A 330 6.94 22.31 -9.65
N THR A 331 8.05 22.81 -10.16
CA THR A 331 8.48 22.57 -11.55
C THR A 331 9.62 21.56 -11.65
N SER A 332 10.12 21.05 -10.52
CA SER A 332 11.22 20.09 -10.49
C SER A 332 10.78 18.68 -10.15
N ALA A 333 9.86 18.49 -9.20
CA ALA A 333 9.47 17.15 -8.76
C ALA A 333 8.52 16.44 -9.74
N ASN A 334 7.86 17.21 -10.64
CA ASN A 334 6.81 16.72 -11.53
C ASN A 334 5.73 15.88 -10.83
N HIS A 335 5.35 16.28 -9.62
CA HIS A 335 4.39 15.58 -8.75
C HIS A 335 4.88 14.25 -8.13
N GLU A 336 6.18 13.95 -8.23
CA GLU A 336 6.80 12.72 -7.73
C GLU A 336 7.70 13.03 -6.52
N TYR A 337 7.36 12.45 -5.37
CA TYR A 337 7.83 12.83 -4.05
C TYR A 337 8.27 11.62 -3.23
N ASP A 338 9.06 11.87 -2.17
CA ASP A 338 9.35 10.85 -1.17
C ASP A 338 8.20 10.75 -0.15
N ILE A 339 8.00 9.60 0.46
CA ILE A 339 6.97 9.42 1.49
C ILE A 339 7.13 10.39 2.67
N LEU A 340 8.35 10.82 2.99
CA LEU A 340 8.61 11.85 4.00
C LEU A 340 8.05 13.23 3.60
N ASP A 341 7.95 13.52 2.30
CA ASP A 341 7.37 14.75 1.78
C ASP A 341 5.86 14.82 2.02
N PHE A 342 5.16 13.67 2.03
CA PHE A 342 3.74 13.62 2.36
C PHE A 342 3.50 14.13 3.78
N PHE A 343 4.27 13.63 4.75
CA PHE A 343 4.19 14.08 6.14
C PHE A 343 4.63 15.54 6.30
N ALA A 344 5.63 15.98 5.54
CA ALA A 344 6.07 17.37 5.53
C ALA A 344 4.97 18.31 5.01
N ALA A 345 4.30 17.94 3.91
CA ALA A 345 3.17 18.69 3.35
C ALA A 345 2.00 18.75 4.35
N LEU A 346 1.62 17.61 4.92
CA LEU A 346 0.51 17.54 5.88
C LEU A 346 0.78 18.42 7.12
N LYS A 347 2.02 18.39 7.63
CA LYS A 347 2.47 19.24 8.73
C LYS A 347 2.49 20.73 8.35
N ALA A 348 2.78 21.06 7.11
CA ALA A 348 2.75 22.42 6.57
C ALA A 348 1.33 22.92 6.27
N GLY A 349 0.29 22.14 6.56
CA GLY A 349 -1.09 22.51 6.28
C GLY A 349 -1.44 22.39 4.80
N ASN A 350 -0.86 21.40 4.12
CA ASN A 350 -1.17 21.06 2.73
C ASN A 350 -1.46 19.56 2.61
N LEU A 351 -2.59 19.23 1.99
CA LEU A 351 -2.90 17.88 1.51
C LEU A 351 -3.33 18.04 0.06
N PRO A 352 -2.64 17.43 -0.92
CA PRO A 352 -3.08 17.47 -2.31
C PRO A 352 -4.52 16.94 -2.46
N ALA A 353 -5.22 17.34 -3.51
CA ALA A 353 -6.57 16.83 -3.78
C ALA A 353 -6.53 15.33 -4.12
N VAL A 354 -5.45 14.84 -4.72
CA VAL A 354 -5.22 13.41 -4.96
C VAL A 354 -3.80 13.04 -4.52
N SER A 355 -3.66 12.14 -3.55
CA SER A 355 -2.37 11.64 -3.08
C SER A 355 -2.30 10.14 -3.24
N PHE A 356 -1.26 9.65 -3.91
CA PHE A 356 -0.93 8.23 -3.98
C PHE A 356 0.25 7.95 -3.07
N LEU A 357 0.13 6.97 -2.17
CA LEU A 357 1.14 6.65 -1.18
C LEU A 357 1.63 5.21 -1.41
N LYS A 358 2.96 5.05 -1.52
CA LYS A 358 3.64 3.76 -1.47
C LYS A 358 4.57 3.74 -0.26
N ALA A 359 4.45 2.71 0.56
CA ALA A 359 5.37 2.50 1.68
C ALA A 359 6.81 2.31 1.17
N PRO A 360 7.85 2.54 1.99
CA PRO A 360 9.14 1.92 1.72
C PRO A 360 8.97 0.40 1.72
N ALA A 361 9.74 -0.30 0.88
CA ALA A 361 9.56 -1.74 0.64
C ALA A 361 9.35 -2.56 1.93
N PHE A 362 10.17 -2.35 2.96
CA PHE A 362 10.05 -3.15 4.18
C PHE A 362 8.69 -3.03 4.92
N GLU A 363 7.84 -2.02 4.62
CA GLU A 363 6.49 -1.83 5.18
C GLU A 363 5.37 -1.88 4.12
N ASP A 364 5.61 -2.38 2.91
CA ASP A 364 4.60 -2.40 1.84
C ASP A 364 3.63 -3.59 1.90
N GLY A 365 3.94 -4.62 2.70
CA GLY A 365 3.14 -5.83 2.87
C GLY A 365 3.60 -7.03 2.04
N HIS A 366 4.51 -6.83 1.07
CA HIS A 366 4.98 -7.90 0.20
C HIS A 366 5.70 -9.00 0.99
N ALA A 367 5.26 -10.23 0.82
CA ALA A 367 5.88 -11.36 1.48
C ALA A 367 7.34 -11.54 1.00
N GLY A 368 8.17 -12.21 1.79
CA GLY A 368 9.58 -12.38 1.47
C GLY A 368 10.48 -11.23 1.88
N TYR A 369 10.01 -9.99 2.02
CA TYR A 369 10.80 -8.88 2.58
C TYR A 369 10.06 -7.91 3.53
N SER A 370 8.73 -7.85 3.44
CA SER A 370 7.84 -7.19 4.40
C SER A 370 6.98 -8.25 5.11
N ASP A 371 6.09 -7.82 5.99
CA ASP A 371 5.09 -8.66 6.62
C ASP A 371 3.88 -7.84 7.10
N PRO A 372 2.76 -8.47 7.51
CA PRO A 372 1.57 -7.74 7.95
C PRO A 372 1.78 -6.83 9.18
N LEU A 373 2.83 -7.04 9.98
CA LEU A 373 3.12 -6.24 11.17
C LEU A 373 3.87 -4.96 10.80
N ASP A 374 4.85 -5.06 9.92
CA ASP A 374 5.54 -3.90 9.34
C ASP A 374 4.58 -3.09 8.45
N GLU A 375 3.77 -3.76 7.63
CA GLU A 375 2.69 -3.14 6.86
C GLU A 375 1.72 -2.34 7.74
N GLN A 376 1.26 -2.98 8.82
CA GLN A 376 0.37 -2.35 9.79
C GLN A 376 1.00 -1.11 10.44
N SER A 377 2.32 -1.08 10.68
CA SER A 377 3.03 0.09 11.20
C SER A 377 2.87 1.29 10.28
N PHE A 378 3.08 1.10 8.98
CA PHE A 378 2.91 2.16 7.97
C PHE A 378 1.45 2.64 7.89
N LEU A 379 0.50 1.71 7.74
CA LEU A 379 -0.94 2.02 7.64
C LEU A 379 -1.42 2.83 8.85
N VAL A 380 -1.09 2.37 10.06
CA VAL A 380 -1.48 3.04 11.31
C VAL A 380 -0.83 4.42 11.42
N THR A 381 0.42 4.58 10.98
CA THR A 381 1.12 5.86 10.99
C THR A 381 0.44 6.88 10.08
N VAL A 382 0.18 6.51 8.82
CA VAL A 382 -0.47 7.36 7.83
C VAL A 382 -1.89 7.73 8.26
N LEU A 383 -2.70 6.73 8.63
CA LEU A 383 -4.10 6.96 8.99
C LEU A 383 -4.26 7.77 10.28
N ASN A 384 -3.37 7.60 11.25
CA ASN A 384 -3.37 8.45 12.44
C ASN A 384 -2.98 9.90 12.13
N ALA A 385 -2.02 10.11 11.21
CA ALA A 385 -1.64 11.45 10.79
C ALA A 385 -2.80 12.16 10.06
N LEU A 386 -3.45 11.46 9.13
CA LEU A 386 -4.62 11.97 8.40
C LEU A 386 -5.80 12.28 9.32
N GLN A 387 -6.16 11.37 10.22
CA GLN A 387 -7.29 11.57 11.16
C GLN A 387 -7.06 12.72 12.15
N LYS A 388 -5.80 13.05 12.48
CA LYS A 388 -5.44 14.20 13.32
C LYS A 388 -5.32 15.50 12.53
N SER A 389 -5.30 15.43 11.20
CA SER A 389 -5.15 16.59 10.34
C SER A 389 -6.46 17.40 10.26
N PRO A 390 -6.39 18.70 9.93
CA PRO A 390 -7.58 19.52 9.70
C PRO A 390 -8.38 19.11 8.44
N PHE A 391 -7.81 18.24 7.59
CA PHE A 391 -8.42 17.80 6.34
C PHE A 391 -9.33 16.59 6.49
N TRP A 392 -9.26 15.87 7.62
CA TRP A 392 -9.94 14.58 7.81
C TRP A 392 -11.43 14.60 7.45
N ASN A 393 -12.13 15.70 7.74
CA ASN A 393 -13.57 15.82 7.50
C ASN A 393 -13.96 15.85 6.00
N SER A 394 -13.02 16.04 5.09
CA SER A 394 -13.20 16.06 3.64
C SER A 394 -12.29 15.07 2.91
N THR A 395 -11.66 14.13 3.63
CA THR A 395 -10.77 13.11 3.06
C THR A 395 -11.46 11.76 2.93
N ALA A 396 -11.31 11.11 1.76
CA ALA A 396 -11.53 9.68 1.58
C ALA A 396 -10.18 8.98 1.46
N VAL A 397 -9.99 7.88 2.21
CA VAL A 397 -8.79 7.03 2.10
C VAL A 397 -9.19 5.68 1.52
N PHE A 398 -8.47 5.24 0.50
CA PHE A 398 -8.58 3.91 -0.09
C PHE A 398 -7.31 3.14 0.26
N ILE A 399 -7.44 1.99 0.92
CA ILE A 399 -6.37 0.99 1.04
C ILE A 399 -6.70 -0.10 0.03
N THR A 400 -5.76 -0.39 -0.86
CA THR A 400 -5.89 -1.46 -1.85
C THR A 400 -4.52 -2.00 -2.19
N TRP A 401 -4.48 -3.19 -2.75
CA TRP A 401 -3.28 -3.89 -3.20
C TRP A 401 -3.17 -3.83 -4.72
N ASP A 402 -1.96 -4.07 -5.20
CA ASP A 402 -1.58 -4.09 -6.61
C ASP A 402 -1.87 -5.43 -7.28
N ASP A 403 -1.53 -6.53 -6.60
CA ASP A 403 -1.77 -7.91 -6.99
C ASP A 403 -2.03 -8.82 -5.76
N SER A 404 -2.09 -10.13 -6.00
CA SER A 404 -2.49 -11.13 -5.01
C SER A 404 -1.35 -11.91 -4.34
N ASP A 405 -0.10 -11.68 -4.74
CA ASP A 405 1.07 -12.56 -4.56
C ASP A 405 0.93 -13.96 -5.17
N GLY A 406 -0.25 -14.30 -5.69
CA GLY A 406 -0.64 -15.67 -5.98
C GLY A 406 -1.21 -16.41 -4.76
N TRP A 407 -1.41 -15.74 -3.61
CA TRP A 407 -2.10 -16.30 -2.45
C TRP A 407 -3.48 -16.83 -2.82
N TYR A 408 -3.90 -17.91 -2.16
CA TYR A 408 -5.21 -18.50 -2.42
C TYR A 408 -6.34 -17.48 -2.24
N ASP A 409 -7.20 -17.39 -3.25
CA ASP A 409 -8.52 -16.80 -3.15
C ASP A 409 -9.53 -17.73 -3.80
N HIS A 410 -10.65 -17.97 -3.13
CA HIS A 410 -11.67 -18.87 -3.65
C HIS A 410 -12.46 -18.26 -4.81
N GLN A 411 -12.46 -16.94 -4.96
CA GLN A 411 -13.37 -16.21 -5.84
C GLN A 411 -12.67 -15.73 -7.11
N MET A 412 -12.99 -16.38 -8.22
CA MET A 412 -12.63 -15.85 -9.54
C MET A 412 -13.39 -14.54 -9.81
N GLY A 413 -12.66 -13.49 -10.21
CA GLY A 413 -13.23 -12.25 -10.72
C GLY A 413 -13.95 -12.42 -12.07
N PRO A 414 -14.86 -11.51 -12.43
CA PRO A 414 -15.55 -11.57 -13.71
C PRO A 414 -14.58 -11.43 -14.89
N ILE A 415 -14.71 -12.28 -15.91
CA ILE A 415 -13.93 -12.16 -17.14
C ILE A 415 -14.48 -11.01 -17.98
N ILE A 416 -13.75 -9.90 -18.02
CA ILE A 416 -14.09 -8.74 -18.87
C ILE A 416 -13.52 -8.93 -20.29
N ASN A 417 -12.27 -9.36 -20.40
CA ASN A 417 -11.58 -9.65 -21.65
C ASN A 417 -10.78 -10.95 -21.51
N SER A 418 -10.83 -11.82 -22.52
CA SER A 418 -10.02 -13.05 -22.54
C SER A 418 -8.55 -12.74 -22.83
N SER A 419 -7.64 -13.46 -22.18
CA SER A 419 -6.21 -13.36 -22.46
C SER A 419 -5.86 -13.91 -23.86
N SER A 420 -4.94 -13.24 -24.54
CA SER A 420 -4.29 -13.77 -25.76
C SER A 420 -2.94 -14.41 -25.48
N VAL A 421 -2.50 -14.44 -24.21
CA VAL A 421 -1.28 -15.11 -23.78
C VAL A 421 -1.58 -16.59 -23.66
N TYR A 422 -1.05 -17.38 -24.58
CA TYR A 422 -1.12 -18.83 -24.51
C TYR A 422 0.03 -19.33 -23.64
N ASN A 423 -0.25 -19.68 -22.39
CA ASN A 423 0.66 -20.53 -21.64
C ASN A 423 0.55 -21.94 -22.24
N SER A 424 1.64 -22.43 -22.83
CA SER A 424 1.70 -23.85 -23.21
C SER A 424 1.70 -24.67 -21.93
N VAL A 425 0.55 -25.27 -21.62
CA VAL A 425 0.36 -26.22 -20.51
C VAL A 425 1.23 -27.46 -20.70
#